data_AF-A0A958XYQ8-F1
#
_entry.id   AF-A0A958XYQ8-F1
#
_cell.length_a   1.000
_cell.length_b   1.000
_cell.length_c   1.000
_cell.angle_alpha   90.00
_cell.angle_beta   90.00
_cell.angle_gamma   90.00
#
_symmetry.space_group_name_H-M   'P 1'
#
loop_
_entity.id
_entity.type
_entity.pdbx_description
1 polymer ?
#
loop_
_entity_poly.entity_id
_entity_poly.type
_entity_poly.pdbx_seq_one_letter_code
_entity_poly.pdbx_strand_id
1 'polypeptide(L)'
;MKNLKKFLQFLTIVLLASLSACNNTQDGVPTIGFVDAFEDSTIEQAKIGFLAALEEGGFSEEDQTLNLIYRNAQGDIPTLTQIVRYMITQEVSLIATSPSLSTIAAIQNTGEIPIFMMVSPTPALMQVEDAQGKSPANLFG
;
A
#
# COMPACT_ATOMS: atom_id res chain seq x y z
N MET A 1 10.26 -27.41 41.02
CA MET A 1 9.91 -27.80 39.64
C MET A 1 8.46 -27.48 39.22
N LYS A 2 7.44 -27.59 40.11
CA LYS A 2 6.03 -27.27 39.74
C LYS A 2 5.81 -25.81 39.31
N ASN A 3 6.48 -24.85 39.96
CA ASN A 3 6.32 -23.42 39.64
C ASN A 3 7.02 -23.03 38.32
N LEU A 4 8.10 -23.71 37.94
CA LEU A 4 8.80 -23.50 36.67
C LEU A 4 7.99 -24.03 35.47
N LYS A 5 7.28 -25.16 35.65
CA LYS A 5 6.35 -25.67 34.62
C LYS A 5 5.14 -24.74 34.43
N LYS A 6 4.60 -24.16 35.51
CA LYS A 6 3.52 -23.17 35.43
C LYS A 6 3.96 -21.87 34.75
N PHE A 7 5.19 -21.41 35.04
CA PHE A 7 5.78 -20.24 34.37
C PHE A 7 6.01 -20.49 32.87
N LEU A 8 6.51 -21.67 32.51
CA LEU A 8 6.72 -22.05 31.12
C LEU A 8 5.38 -22.18 30.36
N GLN A 9 4.35 -22.74 30.99
CA GLN A 9 2.99 -22.80 30.40
C GLN A 9 2.39 -21.40 30.20
N PHE A 10 2.62 -20.46 31.11
CA PHE A 10 2.14 -19.08 30.98
C PHE A 10 2.83 -18.34 29.83
N LEU A 11 4.14 -18.54 29.67
CA LEU A 11 4.93 -17.94 28.58
C LEU A 11 4.49 -18.44 27.19
N THR A 12 4.12 -19.72 27.08
CA THR A 12 3.61 -20.30 25.81
C THR A 12 2.24 -19.75 25.43
N ILE A 13 1.36 -19.46 26.40
CA ILE A 13 0.03 -18.91 26.14
C ILE A 13 0.12 -17.44 25.68
N VAL A 14 1.02 -16.66 26.27
CA VAL A 14 1.26 -15.25 25.85
C VAL A 14 1.86 -15.19 24.44
N LEU A 15 2.76 -16.12 24.09
CA LEU A 15 3.36 -16.20 22.76
C LEU A 15 2.36 -16.65 21.67
N LEU A 16 1.38 -17.48 22.03
CA LEU A 16 0.29 -17.86 21.13
C LEU A 16 -0.72 -16.72 20.93
N ALA A 17 -0.97 -15.89 21.94
CA ALA A 17 -1.88 -14.75 21.84
C ALA A 17 -1.34 -13.61 20.95
N SER A 18 -0.01 -13.48 20.81
CA SER A 18 0.61 -12.51 19.91
C SER A 18 0.50 -12.85 18.41
N LEU A 19 0.07 -14.07 18.06
CA LEU A 19 -0.05 -14.52 16.67
C LEU A 19 -1.45 -14.30 16.08
N SER A 20 -2.41 -13.82 16.87
CA SER A 20 -3.80 -13.59 16.43
C SER A 20 -4.10 -12.15 15.99
N ALA A 21 -3.10 -11.29 15.85
CA ALA A 21 -3.27 -9.95 15.26
C ALA A 21 -3.17 -9.96 13.71
N CYS A 22 -3.60 -11.06 13.08
CA CYS A 22 -3.56 -11.23 11.63
C CYS A 22 -4.86 -10.71 10.99
N ASN A 23 -4.69 -9.71 10.12
CA ASN A 23 -5.61 -9.22 9.09
C ASN A 23 -7.05 -8.93 9.53
N ASN A 24 -7.28 -7.71 10.00
CA ASN A 24 -8.59 -7.06 9.99
C ASN A 24 -8.97 -6.64 8.56
N THR A 25 -9.09 -7.59 7.63
CA THR A 25 -9.88 -7.35 6.42
C THR A 25 -11.33 -7.60 6.79
N GLN A 26 -12.08 -6.53 7.07
CA GLN A 26 -13.54 -6.64 7.18
C GLN A 26 -14.06 -7.12 5.81
N ASP A 27 -14.74 -8.28 5.80
CA ASP A 27 -15.27 -8.88 4.57
C ASP A 27 -16.05 -7.84 3.74
N GLY A 28 -15.55 -7.52 2.55
CA GLY A 28 -16.19 -6.61 1.60
C GLY A 28 -15.77 -5.13 1.65
N VAL A 29 -14.94 -4.71 2.61
CA VAL A 29 -14.38 -3.34 2.64
C VAL A 29 -13.08 -3.30 1.84
N PRO A 30 -12.98 -2.52 0.74
CA PRO A 30 -11.75 -2.45 -0.05
C PRO A 30 -10.60 -1.86 0.76
N THR A 31 -9.39 -2.30 0.45
CA THR A 31 -8.17 -1.75 1.04
C THR A 31 -7.36 -1.05 -0.04
N ILE A 32 -7.01 0.23 0.16
CA ILE A 32 -6.10 0.96 -0.71
C ILE A 32 -4.72 1.02 -0.04
N GLY A 33 -3.68 0.65 -0.79
CA GLY A 33 -2.30 0.88 -0.40
C GLY A 33 -1.78 2.20 -0.96
N PHE A 34 -1.42 3.15 -0.10
CA PHE A 34 -0.80 4.40 -0.52
C PHE A 34 0.72 4.35 -0.29
N VAL A 35 1.48 4.48 -1.37
CA VAL A 35 2.94 4.30 -1.39
C VAL A 35 3.64 5.60 -1.76
N ASP A 36 4.31 6.18 -0.78
CA ASP A 36 5.16 7.35 -0.96
C ASP A 36 6.64 6.99 -1.07
N ALA A 37 7.35 7.64 -2.00
CA ALA A 37 8.81 7.51 -2.06
C ALA A 37 9.50 8.39 -1.02
N PHE A 38 8.99 9.60 -0.80
CA PHE A 38 9.51 10.59 0.14
C PHE A 38 8.45 11.67 0.39
N GLU A 39 8.67 12.52 1.39
CA GLU A 39 7.75 13.62 1.74
C GLU A 39 8.15 14.93 1.02
N ASP A 40 7.17 15.55 0.37
CA ASP A 40 7.26 16.89 -0.21
C ASP A 40 5.86 17.54 -0.13
N SER A 41 5.81 18.88 -0.12
CA SER A 41 4.54 19.62 -0.06
C SER A 41 3.59 19.32 -1.22
N THR A 42 4.11 19.06 -2.42
CA THR A 42 3.31 18.71 -3.60
C THR A 42 2.72 17.31 -3.46
N ILE A 43 3.52 16.37 -2.94
CA ILE A 43 3.12 14.98 -2.69
C ILE A 43 2.01 14.94 -1.63
N GLU A 44 2.17 15.71 -0.56
CA GLU A 44 1.18 15.80 0.50
C GLU A 44 -0.16 16.36 0.00
N GLN A 45 -0.12 17.44 -0.79
CA GLN A 45 -1.32 18.02 -1.41
C GLN A 45 -2.04 17.01 -2.31
N ALA A 46 -1.30 16.22 -3.10
CA ALA A 46 -1.88 15.18 -3.94
C ALA A 46 -2.55 14.08 -3.12
N LYS A 47 -1.94 13.64 -2.01
CA LYS A 47 -2.53 12.67 -1.09
C LYS A 47 -3.84 13.20 -0.48
N ILE A 48 -3.84 14.45 0.01
CA ILE A 48 -5.04 15.08 0.58
C ILE A 48 -6.16 15.12 -0.47
N GLY A 49 -5.86 15.57 -1.69
CA GLY A 49 -6.85 15.62 -2.78
C GLY A 49 -7.38 14.24 -3.16
N PHE A 50 -6.51 13.23 -3.18
CA PHE A 50 -6.89 11.84 -3.45
C PHE A 50 -7.85 11.29 -2.40
N LEU A 51 -7.55 11.49 -1.11
CA LEU A 51 -8.42 11.04 -0.01
C LEU A 51 -9.75 11.80 0.02
N ALA A 52 -9.73 13.11 -0.25
CA ALA A 52 -10.96 13.90 -0.36
C ALA A 52 -11.86 13.42 -1.51
N ALA A 53 -11.29 13.11 -2.68
CA ALA A 53 -12.06 12.57 -3.80
C ALA A 53 -12.64 11.18 -3.51
N LEU A 54 -11.94 10.34 -2.75
CA LEU A 54 -12.47 9.06 -2.28
C LEU A 54 -13.65 9.27 -1.32
N GLU A 55 -13.52 10.19 -0.37
CA GLU A 55 -14.57 10.53 0.59
C GLU A 55 -15.82 11.07 -0.12
N GLU A 56 -15.67 11.99 -1.07
CA GLU A 56 -16.76 12.49 -1.93
C GLU A 56 -17.44 11.35 -2.73
N GLY A 57 -16.67 10.32 -3.07
CA GLY A 57 -17.15 9.09 -3.71
C GLY A 57 -17.79 8.07 -2.77
N GLY A 58 -17.84 8.34 -1.46
CA GLY A 58 -18.40 7.46 -0.44
C GLY A 58 -17.41 6.45 0.16
N PHE A 59 -16.11 6.62 -0.05
CA PHE A 59 -15.04 5.78 0.47
C PHE A 59 -14.21 6.53 1.52
N SER A 60 -14.38 6.20 2.80
CA SER A 60 -13.66 6.84 3.91
C SER A 60 -13.33 5.82 5.01
N GLU A 61 -12.24 6.05 5.74
CA GLU A 61 -11.92 5.26 6.94
C GLU A 61 -12.90 5.58 8.09
N GLU A 62 -13.45 6.81 8.13
CA GLU A 62 -14.42 7.25 9.15
C GLU A 62 -15.74 6.47 9.06
N ASP A 63 -16.26 6.30 7.85
CA ASP A 63 -17.50 5.55 7.59
C ASP A 63 -17.27 4.04 7.47
N GLN A 64 -16.03 3.57 7.66
CA GLN A 64 -15.62 2.17 7.54
C GLN A 64 -15.93 1.56 6.15
N THR A 65 -15.98 2.39 5.12
CA THR A 65 -16.21 1.97 3.73
C THR A 65 -14.91 1.75 2.94
N LEU A 66 -13.76 2.10 3.54
CA LEU A 66 -12.43 1.93 3.00
C LEU A 66 -11.43 1.66 4.12
N ASN A 67 -10.43 0.81 3.88
CA ASN A 67 -9.22 0.73 4.69
C ASN A 67 -8.04 1.38 3.96
N LEU A 68 -7.22 2.17 4.65
CA LEU A 68 -6.02 2.77 4.06
C LEU A 68 -4.75 2.21 4.69
N ILE A 69 -3.87 1.66 3.86
CA ILE A 69 -2.50 1.32 4.25
C ILE A 69 -1.55 2.38 3.68
N TYR A 70 -1.18 3.36 4.50
CA TYR A 70 -0.18 4.36 4.13
C TYR A 70 1.24 3.93 4.53
N ARG A 71 2.20 4.04 3.59
CA ARG A 71 3.64 3.81 3.86
C ARG A 71 4.48 4.77 3.03
N ASN A 72 5.56 5.26 3.64
CA ASN A 72 6.52 6.17 3.02
C ASN A 72 7.93 5.57 3.10
N ALA A 73 8.67 5.58 2.00
CA ALA A 73 10.00 4.99 1.89
C ALA A 73 11.14 5.92 2.32
N GLN A 74 10.85 7.19 2.60
CA GLN A 74 11.81 8.20 3.09
C GLN A 74 13.07 8.33 2.22
N GLY A 75 12.91 8.17 0.91
CA GLY A 75 13.98 8.23 -0.09
C GLY A 75 14.78 6.92 -0.26
N ASP A 76 14.47 5.86 0.48
CA ASP A 76 15.17 4.58 0.40
C ASP A 76 14.51 3.62 -0.59
N ILE A 77 15.17 3.37 -1.72
CA ILE A 77 14.65 2.51 -2.81
C ILE A 77 14.43 1.04 -2.37
N PRO A 78 15.34 0.41 -1.59
CA PRO A 78 15.08 -0.92 -1.03
C PRO A 78 13.79 -0.96 -0.19
N THR A 79 13.58 0.03 0.68
CA THR A 79 12.38 0.16 1.50
C THR A 79 11.14 0.37 0.63
N LEU A 80 11.22 1.20 -0.41
CA LEU A 80 10.13 1.39 -1.37
C LEU A 80 9.69 0.07 -2.01
N THR A 81 10.65 -0.75 -2.43
CA THR A 81 10.37 -2.08 -3.01
C THR A 81 9.72 -3.00 -1.99
N GLN A 82 10.17 -2.98 -0.72
CA GLN A 82 9.55 -3.77 0.35
C GLN A 82 8.13 -3.32 0.65
N ILE A 83 7.87 -2.01 0.65
CA ILE A 83 6.53 -1.44 0.82
C ILE A 83 5.59 -1.93 -0.27
N VAL A 84 6.00 -1.89 -1.54
CA VAL A 84 5.17 -2.40 -2.65
C VAL A 84 4.86 -3.89 -2.49
N ARG A 85 5.85 -4.71 -2.15
CA ARG A 85 5.65 -6.15 -1.90
C ARG A 85 4.74 -6.40 -0.69
N TYR A 86 4.82 -5.55 0.32
CA TYR A 86 3.89 -5.58 1.43
C TYR A 86 2.46 -5.30 0.95
N MET A 87 2.21 -4.29 0.11
CA MET A 87 0.89 -4.04 -0.46
C MET A 87 0.35 -5.25 -1.24
N ILE A 88 1.19 -5.94 -2.02
CA ILE A 88 0.83 -7.17 -2.72
C ILE A 88 0.44 -8.28 -1.73
N THR A 89 1.21 -8.45 -0.65
CA THR A 89 0.95 -9.44 0.40
C THR A 89 -0.32 -9.13 1.19
N GLN A 90 -0.70 -7.86 1.29
CA GLN A 90 -1.93 -7.40 1.91
C GLN A 90 -3.14 -7.49 0.96
N GLU A 91 -2.95 -7.95 -0.28
CA GLU A 91 -4.01 -8.12 -1.27
C GLU A 91 -4.86 -6.84 -1.44
N VAL A 92 -4.20 -5.68 -1.45
CA VAL A 92 -4.89 -4.40 -1.62
C VAL A 92 -5.62 -4.34 -2.96
N SER A 93 -6.76 -3.67 -2.99
CA SER A 93 -7.60 -3.50 -4.19
C SER A 93 -7.01 -2.51 -5.18
N LEU A 94 -6.17 -1.58 -4.71
CA LEU A 94 -5.50 -0.55 -5.51
C LEU A 94 -4.20 -0.14 -4.81
N ILE A 95 -3.14 0.09 -5.60
CA ILE A 95 -1.93 0.77 -5.13
C ILE A 95 -1.95 2.19 -5.65
N ALA A 96 -2.19 3.16 -4.77
CA ALA A 96 -2.01 4.58 -5.07
C ALA A 96 -0.52 4.93 -4.89
N THR A 97 0.11 5.48 -5.93
CA THR A 97 1.56 5.77 -5.92
C THR A 97 1.83 7.25 -6.11
N SER A 98 2.75 7.79 -5.29
CA SER A 98 3.24 9.15 -5.43
C SER A 98 4.71 9.21 -4.96
N PRO A 99 5.65 9.84 -5.69
CA PRO A 99 5.61 10.30 -7.07
C PRO A 99 6.09 9.18 -8.04
N SER A 100 6.68 9.53 -9.19
CA SER A 100 7.14 8.60 -10.24
C SER A 100 7.94 7.38 -9.75
N LEU A 101 8.79 7.54 -8.74
CA LEU A 101 9.58 6.42 -8.19
C LEU A 101 8.68 5.32 -7.61
N SER A 102 7.62 5.69 -6.90
CA SER A 102 6.63 4.75 -6.37
C SER A 102 5.89 4.04 -7.50
N THR A 103 5.52 4.79 -8.54
CA THR A 103 4.82 4.25 -9.72
C THR A 103 5.69 3.22 -10.45
N ILE A 104 6.96 3.54 -10.71
CA ILE A 104 7.91 2.61 -11.36
C ILE A 104 8.12 1.37 -10.49
N ALA A 105 8.29 1.53 -9.17
CA ALA A 105 8.46 0.41 -8.25
C ALA A 105 7.23 -0.52 -8.24
N ALA A 106 6.02 0.04 -8.29
CA ALA A 106 4.78 -0.74 -8.36
C ALA A 106 4.69 -1.53 -9.68
N ILE A 107 4.89 -0.88 -10.82
CA ILE A 107 4.86 -1.52 -12.16
C ILE A 107 5.86 -2.69 -12.24
N GLN A 108 7.03 -2.55 -11.63
CA GLN A 108 8.07 -3.58 -11.65
C GLN A 108 7.74 -4.80 -10.76
N ASN A 109 6.81 -4.69 -9.80
CA ASN A 109 6.51 -5.75 -8.86
C ASN A 109 5.09 -6.34 -9.02
N THR A 110 4.17 -5.68 -9.73
CA THR A 110 2.82 -6.21 -10.02
C THR A 110 2.28 -5.76 -11.37
N GLY A 111 1.73 -6.72 -12.11
CA GLY A 111 0.93 -6.48 -13.33
C GLY A 111 -0.57 -6.76 -13.14
N GLU A 112 -0.99 -7.11 -11.92
CA GLU A 112 -2.36 -7.58 -11.63
C GLU A 112 -3.14 -6.54 -10.83
N ILE A 113 -2.59 -6.08 -9.72
CA ILE A 113 -3.21 -5.05 -8.87
C ILE A 113 -3.22 -3.71 -9.64
N PRO A 114 -4.37 -3.01 -9.75
CA PRO A 114 -4.44 -1.68 -10.32
C PRO A 114 -3.48 -0.69 -9.60
N ILE A 115 -2.84 0.17 -10.37
CA ILE A 115 -1.92 1.21 -9.91
C ILE A 115 -2.51 2.56 -10.33
N PHE A 116 -2.75 3.45 -9.37
CA PHE A 116 -3.19 4.82 -9.65
C PHE A 116 -2.02 5.77 -9.37
N MET A 117 -1.44 6.34 -10.44
CA MET A 117 -0.28 7.20 -10.34
C MET A 117 -0.64 8.66 -10.11
N MET A 118 0.07 9.29 -9.18
CA MET A 118 -0.01 10.71 -8.88
C MET A 118 1.39 11.31 -8.88
N VAL A 119 1.47 12.63 -9.07
CA VAL A 119 2.75 13.38 -9.09
C VAL A 119 3.80 12.66 -9.97
N SER A 120 3.34 12.15 -11.11
CA SER A 120 4.08 11.34 -12.07
C SER A 120 3.81 11.89 -13.48
N PRO A 121 4.80 11.93 -14.39
CA PRO A 121 4.55 12.31 -15.76
C PRO A 121 3.86 11.16 -16.51
N THR A 122 3.54 11.38 -17.79
CA THR A 122 2.90 10.34 -18.63
C THR A 122 3.73 9.05 -18.69
N PRO A 123 3.11 7.88 -18.94
CA PRO A 123 3.84 6.61 -19.04
C PRO A 123 4.96 6.63 -20.08
N ALA A 124 4.75 7.30 -21.22
CA ALA A 124 5.77 7.56 -22.23
C ALA A 124 7.01 8.28 -21.66
N LEU A 125 6.80 9.35 -20.88
CA LEU A 125 7.89 10.13 -20.28
C LEU A 125 8.60 9.36 -19.15
N MET A 126 7.89 8.48 -18.45
CA MET A 126 8.49 7.55 -17.49
C MET A 126 9.21 6.37 -18.16
N GLN A 127 9.10 6.21 -19.48
CA GLN A 127 9.67 5.09 -20.25
C GLN A 127 9.16 3.72 -19.79
N VAL A 128 7.88 3.64 -19.44
CA VAL A 128 7.23 2.38 -19.00
C VAL A 128 6.28 1.79 -20.04
N GLU A 129 6.22 2.37 -21.24
CA GLU A 129 5.47 1.82 -22.37
C GLU A 129 6.19 0.64 -23.02
N ASP A 130 5.42 -0.27 -23.62
CA ASP A 130 5.94 -1.36 -24.41
C ASP A 130 6.48 -0.89 -25.78
N ALA A 131 7.02 -1.82 -26.56
CA ALA A 131 7.56 -1.54 -27.90
C ALA A 131 6.49 -1.06 -28.90
N GLN A 132 5.20 -1.17 -28.57
CA GLN A 132 4.07 -0.68 -29.37
C GLN A 132 3.54 0.67 -28.86
N GLY A 133 4.16 1.26 -27.83
CA GLY A 133 3.75 2.52 -27.23
C GLY A 133 2.52 2.39 -26.33
N LYS A 134 2.23 1.20 -25.81
CA LYS A 134 1.14 1.00 -24.85
C LYS A 134 1.65 1.03 -23.43
N SER A 135 0.94 1.76 -22.57
CA SER A 135 1.20 1.78 -21.13
C SER A 135 0.84 0.44 -20.47
N PRO A 136 1.40 0.12 -19.29
CA PRO A 136 1.02 -1.07 -18.53
C PRO A 136 -0.50 -1.12 -18.31
N ALA A 137 -1.11 -2.28 -18.55
CA ALA A 137 -2.58 -2.40 -18.57
C ALA A 137 -3.25 -2.14 -17.21
N ASN A 138 -2.50 -2.30 -16.11
CA ASN A 138 -2.95 -2.03 -14.76
C ASN A 138 -2.59 -0.61 -14.27
N LEU A 139 -2.03 0.26 -15.11
CA LEU A 139 -1.64 1.63 -14.75
C LEU A 139 -2.71 2.65 -15.16
N PHE A 140 -3.12 3.49 -14.23
CA PHE A 140 -4.13 4.54 -14.38
C PHE A 140 -3.65 5.84 -13.73
N GLY A 141 -4.28 6.96 -14.06
CA GLY A 141 -3.94 8.29 -13.54
C GLY A 141 -3.37 9.22 -14.60
#